data_AF-A0A1X9YWF8-F1
#
_entry.id   AF-A0A1X9YWF8-F1
#
_cell.length_a   1.000
_cell.length_b   1.000
_cell.length_c   1.000
_cell.angle_alpha   90.00
_cell.angle_beta   90.00
_cell.angle_gamma   90.00
#
_symmetry.space_group_name_H-M   'P 1'
#
loop_
_entity.id
_entity.type
_entity.pdbx_description
1 polymer ?
#
loop_
_entity_poly.entity_id
_entity_poly.type
_entity_poly.pdbx_seq_one_letter_code
_entity_poly.pdbx_strand_id
1 'polypeptide(L)'
;MVIALLRELSQRYNAGFVLDNRFLNEDYEQLHAAEQRVAVLSKYFAGLAMLISCLGLLGLATFTAERRMKEIGIRKMLGASEFSIAYLLSADFSKLVVVVILIALPVSYLVITHWLDNLAYRIELKLWYFPGAGLLALVIAWGTVGMQAVKAASVSPTQCLKEE
;
A
#
# COMPACT_ATOMS: atom_id res chain seq x y z
N MET A 1 36.55 -8.70 -27.16
CA MET A 1 37.29 -8.03 -28.26
C MET A 1 37.49 -6.54 -27.98
N VAL A 2 36.45 -5.77 -27.65
CA VAL A 2 36.54 -4.33 -27.31
C VAL A 2 37.43 -4.03 -26.09
N ILE A 3 37.37 -4.88 -25.06
CA ILE A 3 38.17 -4.73 -23.82
C ILE A 3 39.68 -4.86 -24.08
N ALA A 4 40.08 -5.68 -25.04
CA ALA A 4 41.49 -5.84 -25.41
C ALA A 4 42.03 -4.59 -26.13
N LEU A 5 41.21 -4.00 -27.01
CA LEU A 5 41.55 -2.81 -27.78
C LEU A 5 41.64 -1.54 -26.89
N LEU A 6 40.77 -1.45 -25.87
CA LEU A 6 40.83 -0.40 -24.84
C LEU A 6 42.08 -0.50 -23.96
N ARG A 7 42.54 -1.73 -23.65
CA ARG A 7 43.76 -1.96 -22.87
C ARG A 7 45.00 -1.51 -23.64
N GLU A 8 45.05 -1.79 -24.94
CA GLU A 8 46.15 -1.38 -25.82
C GLU A 8 46.23 0.15 -25.99
N LEU A 9 45.08 0.81 -26.12
CA LEU A 9 44.99 2.28 -26.22
C LEU A 9 45.35 2.99 -24.90
N SER A 10 44.96 2.42 -23.75
CA SER A 10 45.32 2.95 -22.43
C SER A 10 46.83 2.93 -22.19
N GLN A 11 47.49 1.85 -22.62
CA GLN A 11 48.94 1.66 -22.46
C GLN A 11 49.76 2.59 -23.36
N ARG A 12 49.20 3.01 -24.51
CA ARG A 12 49.86 3.86 -25.51
C ARG A 12 49.76 5.36 -25.20
N TYR A 13 48.75 5.79 -24.43
CA TYR A 13 48.51 7.22 -24.15
C TYR A 13 48.73 7.64 -22.69
N ASN A 14 48.67 6.74 -21.70
CA ASN A 14 48.88 7.12 -20.30
C ASN A 14 49.34 5.95 -19.41
N ALA A 15 50.66 5.72 -19.32
CA ALA A 15 51.27 4.57 -18.65
C ALA A 15 51.12 4.50 -17.11
N GLY A 16 50.30 5.37 -16.50
CA GLY A 16 50.02 5.38 -15.05
C GLY A 16 48.58 5.01 -14.67
N PHE A 17 47.67 4.85 -15.64
CA PHE A 17 46.27 4.54 -15.34
C PHE A 17 46.04 3.03 -15.51
N VAL A 18 46.29 2.28 -14.44
CA VAL A 18 45.85 0.89 -14.33
C VAL A 18 44.34 0.94 -14.24
N LEU A 19 43.63 0.50 -15.29
CA LEU A 19 42.20 0.20 -15.23
C LEU A 19 42.01 -0.97 -14.26
N ASP A 20 42.03 -0.65 -12.97
CA ASP A 20 41.80 -1.60 -11.90
C ASP A 20 40.30 -1.83 -11.79
N ASN A 21 39.84 -2.96 -12.31
CA ASN A 21 38.44 -3.36 -12.26
C ASN A 21 37.93 -3.56 -10.81
N ARG A 22 38.81 -3.59 -9.80
CA ARG A 22 38.40 -3.69 -8.39
C ARG A 22 37.77 -2.41 -7.85
N PHE A 23 38.37 -1.24 -8.10
CA PHE A 23 37.87 0.02 -7.53
C PHE A 23 36.46 0.35 -8.01
N LEU A 24 36.15 0.11 -9.29
CA LEU A 24 34.79 0.32 -9.80
C LEU A 24 33.80 -0.71 -9.23
N ASN A 25 34.20 -1.96 -9.02
CA ASN A 25 33.26 -2.98 -8.55
C ASN A 25 32.97 -2.87 -7.05
N GLU A 26 33.98 -2.56 -6.21
CA GLU A 26 33.81 -2.39 -4.76
C GLU A 26 33.00 -1.13 -4.40
N ASP A 27 33.20 -0.01 -5.10
CA ASP A 27 32.42 1.21 -4.88
C ASP A 27 30.96 1.05 -5.35
N TYR A 28 30.72 0.37 -6.47
CA TYR A 28 29.37 0.06 -6.94
C TYR A 28 28.65 -0.95 -6.03
N GLU A 29 29.35 -1.97 -5.51
CA GLU A 29 28.76 -2.93 -4.56
C GLU A 29 28.38 -2.25 -3.24
N GLN A 30 29.19 -1.31 -2.74
CA GLN A 30 28.85 -0.55 -1.52
C GLN A 30 27.64 0.37 -1.73
N LEU A 31 27.56 1.04 -2.88
CA LEU A 31 26.42 1.91 -3.22
C LEU A 31 25.12 1.11 -3.37
N HIS A 32 25.16 -0.03 -4.08
CA HIS A 32 23.99 -0.91 -4.24
C HIS A 32 23.60 -1.63 -2.95
N ALA A 33 24.55 -1.97 -2.08
CA ALA A 33 24.24 -2.58 -0.79
C ALA A 33 23.43 -1.62 0.11
N ALA A 34 23.73 -0.32 0.06
CA ALA A 34 22.94 0.69 0.77
C ALA A 34 21.52 0.81 0.18
N GLU A 35 21.39 0.87 -1.15
CA GLU A 35 20.09 0.91 -1.83
C GLU A 35 19.23 -0.33 -1.53
N GLN A 36 19.83 -1.53 -1.57
CA GLN A 36 19.13 -2.78 -1.27
C GLN A 36 18.65 -2.83 0.17
N ARG A 37 19.47 -2.37 1.13
CA ARG A 37 19.06 -2.29 2.54
C ARG A 37 17.85 -1.37 2.71
N VAL A 38 17.89 -0.18 2.11
CA VAL A 38 16.77 0.77 2.15
C VAL A 38 15.52 0.15 1.53
N ALA A 39 15.62 -0.47 0.35
CA ALA A 39 14.50 -1.13 -0.30
C ALA A 39 13.88 -2.26 0.55
N VAL A 40 14.71 -3.09 1.18
CA VAL A 40 14.26 -4.19 2.04
C VAL A 40 13.58 -3.64 3.30
N LEU A 41 14.16 -2.65 3.97
CA LEU A 41 13.54 -2.01 5.14
C LEU A 41 12.20 -1.34 4.77
N SER A 42 12.15 -0.60 3.67
CA SER A 42 10.92 0.02 3.17
C SER A 42 9.82 -1.00 2.89
N LYS A 43 10.16 -2.18 2.35
CA LYS A 43 9.21 -3.27 2.14
C LYS A 43 8.61 -3.77 3.47
N TYR A 44 9.44 -3.96 4.50
CA TYR A 44 8.94 -4.37 5.81
C TYR A 44 8.06 -3.29 6.46
N PHE A 45 8.47 -2.02 6.41
CA PHE A 45 7.68 -0.92 6.92
C PHE A 45 6.35 -0.76 6.17
N ALA A 46 6.34 -0.91 4.85
CA ALA A 46 5.11 -0.91 4.06
C ALA A 46 4.17 -2.03 4.49
N GLY A 47 4.70 -3.25 4.70
CA GLY A 47 3.92 -4.38 5.22
C GLY A 47 3.33 -4.12 6.61
N LEU A 48 4.11 -3.58 7.53
CA LEU A 48 3.63 -3.22 8.87
C LEU A 48 2.58 -2.10 8.84
N ALA A 49 2.82 -1.04 8.06
CA ALA A 49 1.87 0.05 7.88
C ALA A 49 0.55 -0.45 7.29
N MET A 50 0.60 -1.41 6.36
CA MET A 50 -0.57 -2.04 5.79
C MET A 50 -1.37 -2.84 6.84
N LEU A 51 -0.69 -3.60 7.71
CA LEU A 51 -1.35 -4.30 8.83
C LEU A 51 -2.02 -3.34 9.81
N ILE A 52 -1.32 -2.28 10.21
CA ILE A 52 -1.85 -1.25 11.12
C ILE A 52 -3.06 -0.54 10.49
N SER A 53 -2.98 -0.21 9.19
CA SER A 53 -4.09 0.38 8.44
C SER A 53 -5.32 -0.54 8.42
N CYS A 54 -5.12 -1.85 8.20
CA CYS A 54 -6.19 -2.83 8.26
C CYS A 54 -6.83 -2.89 9.66
N LEU A 55 -6.03 -2.88 10.73
CA LEU A 55 -6.54 -2.84 12.11
C LEU A 55 -7.33 -1.57 12.40
N GLY A 56 -6.87 -0.41 11.91
CA GLY A 56 -7.58 0.87 12.04
C GLY A 56 -8.93 0.85 11.32
N LEU A 57 -8.95 0.31 10.10
CA LEU A 57 -10.18 0.16 9.31
C LEU A 57 -11.16 -0.82 9.98
N LEU A 58 -10.66 -1.92 10.54
CA LEU A 58 -11.46 -2.85 11.35
C LEU A 58 -12.07 -2.15 12.58
N GLY A 59 -11.28 -1.37 13.31
CA GLY A 59 -11.75 -0.61 14.49
C GLY A 59 -12.82 0.43 14.13
N LEU A 60 -12.61 1.19 13.06
CA LEU A 60 -13.59 2.15 12.53
C LEU A 60 -14.89 1.46 12.11
N ALA A 61 -14.80 0.30 11.43
CA ALA A 61 -15.96 -0.47 11.02
C ALA A 61 -16.77 -0.97 12.24
N THR A 62 -16.10 -1.54 13.23
CA THR A 62 -16.73 -2.01 14.47
C THR A 62 -17.40 -0.85 15.23
N PHE A 63 -16.69 0.26 15.44
CA PHE A 63 -17.24 1.42 16.14
C PHE A 63 -18.46 2.02 15.42
N THR A 64 -18.43 2.04 14.08
CA THR A 64 -19.56 2.50 13.27
C THR A 64 -20.76 1.56 13.39
N ALA A 65 -20.51 0.24 13.40
CA ALA A 65 -21.54 -0.76 13.61
C ALA A 65 -22.18 -0.65 15.00
N GLU A 66 -21.38 -0.47 16.06
CA GLU A 66 -21.85 -0.26 17.44
C GLU A 66 -22.72 1.01 17.55
N ARG A 67 -22.27 2.14 16.99
CA ARG A 67 -23.06 3.38 16.98
C ARG A 67 -24.42 3.22 16.29
N ARG A 68 -24.49 2.39 15.25
CA ARG A 68 -25.72 2.12 14.49
C ARG A 68 -26.50 0.89 14.96
N MET A 69 -26.05 0.19 16.02
CA MET A 69 -26.73 -1.01 16.53
C MET A 69 -28.20 -0.75 16.90
N LYS A 70 -28.54 0.44 17.43
CA LYS A 70 -29.93 0.78 17.79
C LYS A 70 -30.85 0.80 16.57
N GLU A 71 -30.43 1.42 15.47
CA GLU A 71 -31.19 1.47 14.21
C GLU A 71 -31.26 0.09 13.53
N ILE A 72 -30.14 -0.63 13.55
CA ILE A 72 -30.02 -1.99 12.99
C ILE A 72 -30.91 -2.98 13.76
N GLY A 73 -30.94 -2.90 15.09
CA GLY A 73 -31.77 -3.74 15.95
C GLY A 73 -33.26 -3.54 15.72
N ILE A 74 -33.70 -2.27 15.60
CA ILE A 74 -35.10 -1.95 15.26
C ILE A 74 -35.47 -2.51 13.87
N ARG A 75 -34.61 -2.31 12.86
CA ARG A 75 -34.84 -2.86 11.51
C ARG A 75 -34.86 -4.39 11.48
N LYS A 76 -33.99 -5.05 12.25
CA LYS A 76 -33.93 -6.52 12.33
C LYS A 76 -35.19 -7.10 12.99
N MET A 77 -35.74 -6.43 14.01
CA MET A 77 -37.04 -6.82 14.61
C MET A 77 -38.22 -6.59 13.66
N LEU A 78 -38.12 -5.62 12.75
CA LEU A 78 -39.09 -5.38 11.67
C LEU A 78 -38.92 -6.34 10.47
N GLY A 79 -38.03 -7.34 10.55
CA GLY A 79 -37.83 -8.36 9.52
C GLY A 79 -36.85 -7.97 8.41
N ALA A 80 -36.04 -6.93 8.58
CA ALA A 80 -35.01 -6.59 7.60
C ALA A 80 -33.92 -7.69 7.53
N SER A 81 -33.51 -8.04 6.31
CA SER A 81 -32.49 -9.07 6.08
C SER A 81 -31.09 -8.59 6.48
N GLU A 82 -30.27 -9.53 6.93
CA GLU A 82 -28.87 -9.29 7.32
C GLU A 82 -28.04 -8.71 6.16
N PHE A 83 -28.37 -9.07 4.92
CA PHE A 83 -27.76 -8.52 3.71
C PHE A 83 -28.07 -7.04 3.49
N SER A 84 -29.28 -6.58 3.83
CA SER A 84 -29.63 -5.15 3.69
C SER A 84 -28.83 -4.27 4.64
N ILE A 85 -28.55 -4.77 5.85
CA ILE A 85 -27.72 -4.08 6.85
C ILE A 85 -26.25 -4.09 6.40
N ALA A 86 -25.75 -5.24 5.94
CA ALA A 86 -24.39 -5.36 5.44
C ALA A 86 -24.13 -4.46 4.23
N TYR A 87 -25.10 -4.33 3.32
CA TYR A 87 -25.02 -3.45 2.15
C TYR A 87 -24.99 -1.98 2.55
N LEU A 88 -25.86 -1.55 3.48
CA LEU A 88 -25.89 -0.16 3.95
C LEU A 88 -24.56 0.25 4.58
N LEU A 89 -24.01 -0.61 5.44
CA LEU A 89 -22.73 -0.37 6.10
C LEU A 89 -21.59 -0.35 5.07
N SER A 90 -21.56 -1.31 4.14
CA SER A 90 -20.54 -1.39 3.08
C SER A 90 -20.59 -0.20 2.13
N ALA A 91 -21.79 0.31 1.82
CA ALA A 91 -21.99 1.45 0.93
C ALA A 91 -21.43 2.75 1.54
N ASP A 92 -21.65 3.01 2.83
CA ASP A 92 -21.11 4.20 3.49
C ASP A 92 -19.56 4.17 3.53
N PHE A 93 -18.97 3.01 3.84
CA PHE A 93 -17.51 2.84 3.78
C PHE A 93 -16.95 2.97 2.36
N SER A 94 -17.65 2.44 1.36
CA SER A 94 -17.18 2.52 -0.03
C SER A 94 -17.07 3.96 -0.54
N LYS A 95 -17.99 4.87 -0.14
CA LYS A 95 -17.88 6.30 -0.45
C LYS A 95 -16.60 6.91 0.15
N LEU A 96 -16.32 6.61 1.41
CA LEU A 96 -15.10 7.10 2.07
C LEU A 96 -13.84 6.60 1.37
N VAL A 97 -13.78 5.31 1.01
CA VAL A 97 -12.64 4.72 0.32
C VAL A 97 -12.40 5.37 -1.05
N VAL A 98 -13.46 5.61 -1.83
CA VAL A 98 -13.36 6.27 -3.14
C VAL A 98 -12.80 7.69 -3.00
N VAL A 99 -13.29 8.47 -2.03
CA VAL A 99 -12.77 9.83 -1.79
C VAL A 99 -11.29 9.79 -1.41
N VAL A 100 -10.89 8.85 -0.56
CA VAL A 100 -9.47 8.68 -0.18
C VAL A 100 -8.62 8.33 -1.38
N ILE A 101 -9.05 7.40 -2.25
CA ILE A 101 -8.30 7.01 -3.46
C ILE A 101 -8.12 8.20 -4.41
N LEU A 102 -9.18 8.99 -4.62
CA LEU A 102 -9.12 10.19 -5.48
C LEU A 102 -8.09 11.21 -5.00
N ILE A 103 -7.87 11.33 -3.69
CA ILE A 103 -6.89 12.24 -3.10
C ILE A 103 -5.50 11.57 -3.04
N ALA A 104 -5.42 10.28 -2.70
CA ALA A 104 -4.17 9.56 -2.51
C ALA A 104 -3.40 9.37 -3.82
N LEU A 105 -4.09 9.11 -4.95
CA LEU A 105 -3.44 8.92 -6.25
C LEU A 105 -2.62 10.15 -6.71
N PRO A 106 -3.18 11.38 -6.78
CA PRO A 106 -2.41 12.55 -7.20
C PRO A 106 -1.31 12.91 -6.19
N VAL A 107 -1.58 12.79 -4.89
CA VAL A 107 -0.56 13.05 -3.87
C VAL A 107 0.60 12.07 -4.00
N SER A 108 0.33 10.79 -4.19
CA SER A 108 1.36 9.77 -4.40
C SER A 108 2.17 10.05 -5.67
N TYR A 109 1.53 10.46 -6.76
CA TYR A 109 2.22 10.82 -7.99
C TYR A 109 3.18 12.00 -7.78
N LEU A 110 2.74 13.08 -7.11
CA LEU A 110 3.59 14.24 -6.84
C LEU A 110 4.79 13.90 -5.94
N VAL A 111 4.57 13.10 -4.89
CA VAL A 111 5.65 12.70 -3.97
C VAL A 111 6.68 11.83 -4.69
N ILE A 112 6.23 10.85 -5.47
CA ILE A 112 7.13 9.93 -6.19
C ILE A 112 7.91 10.67 -7.28
N THR A 113 7.27 11.57 -8.04
CA THR A 113 7.97 12.35 -9.08
C THR A 113 9.05 13.25 -8.49
N HIS A 114 8.75 14.00 -7.42
CA HIS A 114 9.75 14.80 -6.71
C HIS A 114 10.89 13.94 -6.11
N TRP A 115 10.57 12.75 -5.62
CA TRP A 115 11.57 11.84 -5.08
C TRP A 115 12.49 11.28 -6.19
N LEU A 116 11.93 10.94 -7.35
CA LEU A 116 12.69 10.45 -8.51
C LEU A 116 13.57 11.54 -9.15
N ASP A 117 13.19 12.81 -9.07
CA ASP A 117 13.99 13.90 -9.65
C ASP A 117 15.37 14.05 -8.99
N ASN A 118 15.51 13.62 -7.73
CA ASN A 118 16.77 13.62 -6.99
C ASN A 118 17.67 12.39 -7.29
N LEU A 119 17.18 11.43 -8.08
CA LEU A 119 17.91 10.19 -8.40
C LEU A 119 18.45 10.25 -9.84
N ALA A 120 19.74 9.95 -10.01
CA ALA A 120 20.41 9.93 -11.32
C ALA A 120 19.88 8.84 -12.26
N TYR A 121 19.24 7.79 -11.71
CA TYR A 121 18.61 6.70 -12.45
C TYR A 121 17.08 6.79 -12.32
N ARG A 122 16.42 7.28 -13.38
CA ARG A 122 14.96 7.45 -13.41
C ARG A 122 14.31 6.15 -13.86
N ILE A 123 13.47 5.56 -13.01
CA ILE A 123 12.56 4.50 -13.43
C ILE A 123 11.42 5.16 -14.21
N GLU A 124 11.11 4.67 -15.41
CA GLU A 124 9.91 5.10 -16.14
C GLU A 124 8.66 4.74 -15.31
N LEU A 125 8.06 5.75 -14.68
CA LEU A 125 6.80 5.60 -13.96
C LEU A 125 5.69 5.31 -14.95
N LYS A 126 5.39 4.02 -15.15
CA LYS A 126 4.22 3.62 -15.91
C LYS A 126 2.97 4.05 -15.14
N LEU A 127 2.11 4.82 -15.81
CA LEU A 127 0.86 5.32 -15.25
C LEU A 127 -0.03 4.20 -14.66
N TRP A 128 0.17 2.95 -15.09
CA TRP A 128 -0.58 1.76 -14.63
C TRP A 128 -0.33 1.38 -13.16
N TYR A 129 0.81 1.73 -12.56
CA TYR A 129 1.09 1.37 -11.17
C TYR A 129 0.12 2.02 -10.18
N PHE A 130 -0.32 3.25 -10.47
CA PHE A 130 -1.25 4.02 -9.65
C PHE A 130 -2.67 3.40 -9.60
N PRO A 131 -3.37 3.17 -10.73
CA PRO A 131 -4.67 2.51 -10.71
C PRO A 131 -4.57 1.06 -10.23
N GLY A 132 -3.47 0.34 -10.51
CA GLY A 132 -3.25 -1.01 -9.99
C GLY A 132 -3.19 -1.05 -8.46
N ALA A 133 -2.42 -0.15 -7.84
CA ALA A 133 -2.34 -0.03 -6.39
C ALA A 133 -3.68 0.44 -5.77
N GLY A 134 -4.35 1.39 -6.43
CA GLY A 134 -5.69 1.85 -6.01
C GLY A 134 -6.72 0.72 -6.02
N LEU A 135 -6.73 -0.10 -7.07
CA LEU A 135 -7.63 -1.25 -7.19
C LEU A 135 -7.33 -2.33 -6.14
N LEU A 136 -6.05 -2.62 -5.89
CA LEU A 136 -5.65 -3.55 -4.83
C LEU A 136 -6.14 -3.04 -3.45
N ALA A 137 -5.93 -1.76 -3.15
CA ALA A 137 -6.39 -1.15 -1.91
C ALA A 137 -7.93 -1.22 -1.76
N LEU A 138 -8.66 -1.01 -2.86
CA LEU A 138 -10.12 -1.14 -2.92
C LEU A 138 -10.57 -2.57 -2.59
N VAL A 139 -9.93 -3.58 -3.17
CA VAL A 139 -10.23 -4.99 -2.91
C VAL A 139 -9.99 -5.34 -1.43
N ILE A 140 -8.89 -4.87 -0.85
CA ILE A 140 -8.57 -5.10 0.57
C ILE A 140 -9.59 -4.41 1.47
N ALA A 141 -9.94 -3.16 1.16
CA ALA A 141 -10.94 -2.42 1.92
C ALA A 141 -12.30 -3.12 1.86
N TRP A 142 -12.78 -3.51 0.67
CA TRP A 142 -14.04 -4.24 0.53
C TRP A 142 -14.02 -5.60 1.20
N GLY A 143 -12.92 -6.35 1.13
CA GLY A 143 -12.78 -7.62 1.85
C GLY A 143 -12.89 -7.43 3.36
N THR A 144 -12.21 -6.42 3.88
CA THR A 144 -12.17 -6.12 5.33
C THR A 144 -13.52 -5.60 5.84
N VAL A 145 -14.12 -4.63 5.15
CA VAL A 145 -15.45 -4.10 5.50
C VAL A 145 -16.52 -5.16 5.33
N GLY A 146 -16.49 -5.94 4.24
CA GLY A 146 -17.46 -6.98 3.96
C GLY A 146 -17.48 -8.04 5.05
N MET A 147 -16.30 -8.53 5.47
CA MET A 147 -16.20 -9.46 6.61
C MET A 147 -16.79 -8.87 7.89
N GLN A 148 -16.50 -7.60 8.21
CA GLN A 148 -17.02 -6.96 9.41
C GLN A 148 -18.52 -6.70 9.33
N ALA A 149 -19.04 -6.30 8.18
CA ALA A 149 -20.45 -6.04 7.96
C ALA A 149 -21.28 -7.32 8.12
N VAL A 150 -20.79 -8.45 7.59
CA VAL A 150 -21.40 -9.77 7.79
C VAL A 150 -21.32 -10.17 9.27
N LYS A 151 -20.16 -10.01 9.89
CA LYS A 151 -19.98 -10.34 11.31
C LYS A 151 -20.92 -9.52 12.21
N ALA A 152 -21.01 -8.21 12.00
CA ALA A 152 -21.92 -7.32 12.72
C ALA A 152 -23.39 -7.66 12.47
N ALA A 153 -23.77 -8.02 11.25
CA ALA A 153 -25.14 -8.44 10.93
C ALA A 153 -25.52 -9.78 11.58
N SER A 154 -24.55 -10.67 11.81
CA SER A 154 -24.74 -11.98 12.44
C SER A 154 -24.81 -11.94 13.98
N VAL A 155 -24.47 -10.81 14.62
CA VAL A 155 -24.62 -10.68 16.08
C VAL A 155 -26.11 -10.72 16.43
N SER A 156 -26.47 -11.65 17.32
CA SER A 156 -27.84 -11.88 17.74
C SER A 156 -28.34 -10.74 18.65
N PRO A 157 -29.53 -10.16 18.41
CA PRO A 157 -30.07 -9.02 19.16
C PRO A 157 -30.18 -9.23 20.68
N THR A 158 -30.26 -10.49 21.12
CA THR A 158 -30.40 -10.89 22.52
C THR A 158 -29.13 -10.63 23.36
N GLN A 159 -27.97 -10.44 22.73
CA GLN A 159 -26.74 -10.02 23.44
C GLN A 159 -26.70 -8.51 23.67
N CYS A 160 -27.23 -7.70 22.74
CA CYS A 160 -27.29 -6.24 22.87
C CYS A 160 -28.17 -5.76 24.03
N LEU A 161 -29.15 -6.57 24.44
CA LEU A 161 -30.06 -6.28 25.56
C LEU A 161 -29.53 -6.75 26.92
N LYS A 162 -28.41 -7.49 26.95
CA LYS A 162 -27.85 -8.08 28.17
C LYS A 162 -26.64 -7.31 28.71
N GLU A 163 -26.15 -6.32 27.95
CA GLU A 163 -25.08 -5.40 28.34
C GLU A 163 -25.61 -4.06 28.90
N GLU A 164 -26.93 -3.90 29.01
CA GLU A 164 -27.58 -2.93 29.91
C GLU A 164 -27.80 -3.56 31.29
#